data_AF-A0A426VZH4-F1
#
_entry.id   AF-A0A426VZH4-F1
#
_cell.length_a   1.000
_cell.length_b   1.000
_cell.length_c   1.000
_cell.angle_alpha   90.00
_cell.angle_beta   90.00
_cell.angle_gamma   90.00
#
_symmetry.space_group_name_H-M   'P 1'
#
loop_
_entity.id
_entity.type
_entity.pdbx_description
1 polymer ?
#
loop_
_entity_poly.entity_id
_entity_poly.type
_entity_poly.pdbx_seq_one_letter_code
_entity_poly.pdbx_strand_id
1 'polypeptide(L)'
;MHTYFLPFTYQFKSDSDFYNFYANGSIGFSKYKEKNINVDPLDTLKMTTYAIKVGGGVRLNILEDTDMMVGAAYIYAKVNSDIATSRPLDLSNSDDKAIDDILNSGRSHHAYEFSASVGYHPTVNEYKPYIRAGVKHFSANVDSEYAAVSDTTSVITKLKAGVLTPALTTIYGLPLKLEFYASEIFLSGDMKDVMETDDFFVVGTTAHLASPLEIEWINEVTLDVNMVRGDNFDGFNVGFGLRF
;
A
#
# COMPACT_ATOMS: atom_id res chain seq x y z
N MET A 1 9.05 11.84 -7.00
CA MET A 1 7.98 10.89 -7.40
C MET A 1 6.68 11.36 -6.76
N HIS A 2 5.55 11.30 -7.49
CA HIS A 2 4.23 11.60 -6.92
C HIS A 2 3.35 10.35 -6.99
N THR A 3 2.80 9.95 -5.85
CA THR A 3 1.95 8.75 -5.73
C THR A 3 0.65 9.13 -5.03
N TYR A 4 -0.46 8.71 -5.63
CA TYR A 4 -1.80 8.83 -5.10
C TYR A 4 -2.35 7.42 -4.91
N PHE A 5 -2.96 7.18 -3.76
CA PHE A 5 -3.45 5.86 -3.41
C PHE A 5 -4.75 6.00 -2.62
N LEU A 6 -5.79 5.30 -3.06
CA LEU A 6 -7.09 5.29 -2.42
C LEU A 6 -7.41 3.85 -1.99
N PRO A 7 -7.21 3.50 -0.70
CA PRO A 7 -7.62 2.21 -0.16
C PRO A 7 -9.11 2.19 0.18
N PHE A 8 -9.72 1.02 0.06
CA PHE A 8 -11.06 0.75 0.57
C PHE A 8 -11.10 -0.62 1.25
N THR A 9 -11.93 -0.75 2.28
CA THR A 9 -12.19 -2.02 2.98
C THR A 9 -13.63 -2.03 3.44
N TYR A 10 -14.31 -3.14 3.20
CA TYR A 10 -15.68 -3.39 3.61
C TYR A 10 -15.72 -4.64 4.48
N GLN A 11 -16.26 -4.53 5.70
CA GLN A 11 -16.48 -5.66 6.58
C GLN A 11 -17.94 -6.09 6.43
N PHE A 12 -18.17 -7.35 6.08
CA PHE A 12 -19.53 -7.87 5.97
C PHE A 12 -20.19 -7.92 7.35
N LYS A 13 -21.52 -7.90 7.41
CA LYS A 13 -22.18 -8.28 8.66
C LYS A 13 -22.04 -9.79 8.82
N SER A 14 -21.70 -10.22 10.03
CA SER A 14 -21.60 -11.63 10.38
C SER A 14 -22.54 -11.91 11.53
N ASP A 15 -23.23 -13.05 11.46
CA ASP A 15 -24.05 -13.57 12.56
C ASP A 15 -23.20 -14.25 13.64
N SER A 16 -21.87 -14.34 13.42
CA SER A 16 -20.91 -14.94 14.34
C SER A 16 -20.06 -13.88 15.02
N ASP A 17 -19.93 -13.99 16.34
CA ASP A 17 -18.96 -13.23 17.11
C ASP A 17 -17.51 -13.68 16.84
N PHE A 18 -17.31 -14.89 16.29
CA PHE A 18 -16.00 -15.49 16.07
C PHE A 18 -15.35 -15.08 14.76
N TYR A 19 -16.11 -14.91 13.67
CA TYR A 19 -15.52 -14.58 12.37
C TYR A 19 -16.32 -13.55 11.61
N ASN A 20 -15.62 -12.78 10.78
CA ASN A 20 -16.22 -11.84 9.85
C ASN A 20 -15.43 -11.83 8.52
N PHE A 21 -16.14 -11.87 7.41
CA PHE A 21 -15.54 -11.71 6.09
C PHE A 21 -15.28 -10.23 5.81
N TYR A 22 -14.25 -9.96 5.02
CA TYR A 22 -14.02 -8.62 4.50
C TYR A 22 -13.62 -8.66 3.02
N ALA A 23 -14.00 -7.61 2.32
CA ALA A 23 -13.46 -7.28 1.01
C ALA A 23 -12.51 -6.08 1.17
N ASN A 24 -11.41 -6.07 0.44
CA ASN A 24 -10.52 -4.93 0.36
C ASN A 24 -10.11 -4.65 -1.07
N GLY A 25 -9.62 -3.45 -1.29
CA GLY A 25 -9.00 -3.10 -2.54
C GLY A 25 -8.41 -1.71 -2.50
N SER A 26 -7.86 -1.31 -3.62
CA SER A 26 -7.28 0.01 -3.76
C SER A 26 -7.09 0.40 -5.20
N ILE A 27 -7.10 1.70 -5.46
CA ILE A 27 -6.68 2.26 -6.74
C ILE A 27 -5.45 3.13 -6.48
N GLY A 28 -4.40 2.88 -7.23
CA GLY A 28 -3.12 3.58 -7.15
C GLY A 28 -2.77 4.24 -8.47
N PHE A 29 -2.17 5.42 -8.37
CA PHE A 29 -1.63 6.15 -9.50
C PHE A 29 -0.28 6.75 -9.10
N SER A 30 0.76 6.50 -9.89
CA SER A 30 2.07 7.10 -9.67
C SER A 30 2.64 7.71 -10.93
N LYS A 31 3.40 8.79 -10.75
CA LYS A 31 4.18 9.46 -11.77
C LYS A 31 5.62 9.56 -11.31
N TYR A 32 6.50 9.00 -12.14
CA TYR A 32 7.94 9.09 -12.02
C TYR A 32 8.49 9.86 -13.21
N LYS A 33 9.48 10.71 -12.95
CA LYS A 33 10.19 11.45 -13.99
C LYS A 33 11.62 11.64 -13.57
N GLU A 34 12.52 11.20 -14.44
CA GLU A 34 13.95 11.38 -14.31
C GLU A 34 14.50 11.98 -15.60
N LYS A 35 15.50 12.86 -15.45
CA LYS A 35 16.15 13.57 -16.54
C LYS A 35 17.66 13.39 -16.39
N ASN A 36 18.37 13.44 -17.51
CA ASN A 36 19.82 13.32 -17.58
C ASN A 36 20.30 11.96 -17.08
N ILE A 37 19.62 10.89 -17.51
CA ILE A 37 20.00 9.52 -17.18
C ILE A 37 21.35 9.24 -17.88
N ASN A 38 22.33 8.75 -17.14
CA ASN A 38 23.68 8.52 -17.66
C ASN A 38 23.83 7.09 -18.22
N VAL A 39 22.88 6.67 -19.07
CA VAL A 39 22.85 5.36 -19.71
C VAL A 39 22.47 5.58 -21.18
N ASP A 40 23.40 5.38 -22.12
CA ASP A 40 23.07 5.51 -23.55
C ASP A 40 22.05 4.42 -23.97
N PRO A 41 21.01 4.74 -24.77
CA PRO A 41 20.64 6.05 -25.31
C PRO A 41 19.57 6.80 -24.51
N LEU A 42 19.33 6.45 -23.24
CA LEU A 42 18.28 7.05 -22.39
C LEU A 42 18.68 8.43 -21.87
N ASP A 43 17.95 9.48 -22.27
CA ASP A 43 18.13 10.84 -21.74
C ASP A 43 17.08 11.21 -20.69
N THR A 44 15.84 10.81 -20.93
CA THR A 44 14.70 11.11 -20.04
C THR A 44 13.78 9.91 -19.97
N LEU A 45 13.38 9.57 -18.76
CA LEU A 45 12.38 8.55 -18.48
C LEU A 45 11.20 9.18 -17.78
N LYS A 46 10.01 9.03 -18.34
CA LYS A 46 8.75 9.28 -17.63
C LYS A 46 8.00 7.97 -17.54
N MET A 47 7.58 7.61 -16.34
CA MET A 47 6.71 6.46 -16.12
C MET A 47 5.43 6.91 -15.44
N THR A 48 4.32 6.38 -15.93
CA THR A 48 3.01 6.53 -15.30
C THR A 48 2.47 5.14 -15.01
N THR A 49 2.20 4.88 -13.73
CA THR A 49 1.66 3.58 -13.29
C THR A 49 0.24 3.75 -12.80
N TYR A 50 -0.63 2.85 -13.23
CA TYR A 50 -1.98 2.67 -12.71
C TYR A 50 -2.04 1.29 -12.07
N ALA A 51 -2.50 1.19 -10.83
CA ALA A 51 -2.66 -0.07 -10.13
C ALA A 51 -4.06 -0.20 -9.56
N ILE A 52 -4.65 -1.38 -9.69
CA ILE A 52 -5.92 -1.75 -9.08
C ILE A 52 -5.68 -3.03 -8.28
N LYS A 53 -6.09 -3.03 -7.02
CA LYS A 53 -6.09 -4.18 -6.14
C LYS A 53 -7.52 -4.55 -5.80
N VAL A 54 -7.83 -5.84 -5.86
CA VAL A 54 -9.07 -6.41 -5.35
C VAL A 54 -8.74 -7.66 -4.56
N GLY A 55 -9.29 -7.77 -3.36
CA GLY A 55 -9.05 -8.89 -2.48
C GLY A 55 -10.07 -9.01 -1.38
N GLY A 56 -9.81 -9.92 -0.46
CA GLY A 56 -10.67 -10.18 0.66
C GLY A 56 -10.07 -11.23 1.59
N GLY A 57 -10.80 -11.54 2.64
CA GLY A 57 -10.34 -12.49 3.63
C GLY A 57 -11.31 -12.69 4.77
N VAL A 58 -10.79 -13.30 5.81
CA VAL A 58 -11.51 -13.61 7.05
C VAL A 58 -10.77 -12.94 8.20
N ARG A 59 -11.52 -12.24 9.04
CA ARG A 59 -11.13 -11.82 10.38
C ARG A 59 -11.69 -12.82 11.37
N LEU A 60 -10.86 -13.32 12.27
CA LEU A 60 -11.19 -14.22 13.36
C LEU A 60 -10.99 -13.47 14.67
N ASN A 61 -12.04 -13.29 15.46
CA ASN A 61 -11.96 -12.76 16.82
C ASN A 61 -11.61 -13.94 17.74
N ILE A 62 -10.32 -14.16 17.95
CA ILE A 62 -9.81 -15.32 18.70
C ILE A 62 -10.14 -15.14 20.20
N LEU A 63 -10.03 -13.92 20.69
CA LEU A 63 -10.40 -13.48 22.04
C LEU A 63 -11.11 -12.13 21.94
N GLU A 64 -11.71 -11.65 23.05
CA GLU A 64 -12.43 -10.38 23.12
C GLU A 64 -11.62 -9.19 22.56
N ASP A 65 -10.34 -9.10 22.94
CA ASP A 65 -9.43 -8.04 22.52
C ASP A 65 -8.38 -8.50 21.49
N THR A 66 -8.53 -9.70 20.90
CA THR A 66 -7.53 -10.25 19.98
C THR A 66 -8.19 -10.74 18.70
N ASP A 67 -7.72 -10.21 17.58
CA ASP A 67 -8.13 -10.68 16.26
C ASP A 67 -6.95 -11.17 15.42
N MET A 68 -7.26 -12.07 14.49
CA MET A 68 -6.39 -12.48 13.41
C MET A 68 -7.09 -12.21 12.08
N MET A 69 -6.36 -11.71 11.09
CA MET A 69 -6.88 -11.51 9.74
C MET A 69 -6.01 -12.31 8.78
N VAL A 70 -6.66 -13.05 7.89
CA VAL A 70 -6.01 -13.76 6.78
C VAL A 70 -6.75 -13.44 5.50
N GLY A 71 -6.02 -13.11 4.44
CA GLY A 71 -6.63 -12.77 3.17
C GLY A 71 -5.67 -12.85 2.01
N ALA A 72 -6.25 -12.80 0.81
CA ALA A 72 -5.52 -12.76 -0.44
C ALA A 72 -6.06 -11.65 -1.32
N ALA A 73 -5.22 -11.14 -2.21
CA ALA A 73 -5.62 -10.14 -3.18
C ALA A 73 -4.89 -10.35 -4.51
N TYR A 74 -5.55 -9.89 -5.56
CA TYR A 74 -4.98 -9.77 -6.88
C TYR A 74 -4.74 -8.29 -7.18
N ILE A 75 -3.59 -7.99 -7.75
CA ILE A 75 -3.15 -6.65 -8.11
C ILE A 75 -2.86 -6.66 -9.60
N TYR A 76 -3.58 -5.82 -10.33
CA TYR A 76 -3.29 -5.50 -11.71
C TYR A 76 -2.63 -4.13 -11.76
N ALA A 77 -1.47 -4.04 -12.39
CA ALA A 77 -0.81 -2.77 -12.65
C ALA A 77 -0.53 -2.61 -14.15
N LYS A 78 -0.65 -1.39 -14.65
CA LYS A 78 -0.23 -1.02 -15.99
C LYS A 78 0.79 0.10 -15.90
N VAL A 79 1.94 -0.11 -16.51
CA VAL A 79 3.01 0.89 -16.59
C VAL A 79 3.07 1.39 -18.02
N ASN A 80 2.92 2.71 -18.19
CA ASN A 80 3.16 3.38 -19.45
C ASN A 80 4.43 4.22 -19.31
N SER A 81 5.39 4.03 -20.20
CA SER A 81 6.58 4.88 -20.25
C SER A 81 6.55 5.78 -21.48
N ASP A 82 7.18 6.94 -21.31
CA ASP A 82 7.53 7.88 -22.37
C ASP A 82 9.02 8.16 -22.21
N ILE A 83 9.81 7.61 -23.14
CA ILE A 83 11.27 7.77 -23.16
C ILE A 83 11.69 8.79 -24.21
N ALA A 84 12.60 9.67 -23.84
CA ALA A 84 13.37 10.44 -24.80
C ALA A 84 14.76 9.84 -24.88
N THR A 85 15.20 9.51 -26.10
CA THR A 85 16.51 8.94 -26.35
C THR A 85 17.40 9.93 -27.11
N SER A 86 18.70 9.90 -26.79
CA SER A 86 19.74 10.74 -27.43
C SER A 86 19.89 10.43 -28.94
N ARG A 87 19.55 9.19 -29.32
CA ARG A 87 19.52 8.65 -30.68
C ARG A 87 18.29 7.74 -30.86
N PRO A 88 17.77 7.55 -32.09
CA PRO A 88 16.74 6.55 -32.35
C PRO A 88 17.20 5.15 -31.91
N LEU A 89 16.29 4.37 -31.33
CA LEU A 89 16.56 2.97 -30.97
C LEU A 89 16.73 2.14 -32.25
N ASP A 90 17.86 1.44 -32.35
CA ASP A 90 18.13 0.48 -33.40
C ASP A 90 17.61 -0.90 -32.98
N LEU A 91 16.41 -1.26 -33.44
CA LEU A 91 15.81 -2.56 -33.14
C LEU A 91 16.56 -3.75 -33.75
N SER A 92 17.66 -3.55 -34.49
CA SER A 92 18.55 -4.65 -34.87
C SER A 92 19.57 -4.99 -33.77
N ASN A 93 19.86 -4.05 -32.86
CA ASN A 93 20.70 -4.22 -31.69
C ASN A 93 19.91 -4.86 -30.53
N SER A 94 20.51 -5.80 -29.80
CA SER A 94 19.87 -6.51 -28.68
C SER A 94 19.55 -5.60 -27.50
N ASP A 95 20.40 -4.60 -27.24
CA ASP A 95 20.31 -3.74 -26.06
C ASP A 95 19.22 -2.69 -26.26
N ASP A 96 19.19 -2.07 -27.45
CA ASP A 96 18.12 -1.15 -27.84
C ASP A 96 16.76 -1.85 -27.91
N LYS A 97 16.71 -3.14 -28.33
CA LYS A 97 15.51 -3.99 -28.25
C LYS A 97 15.06 -4.23 -26.81
N ALA A 98 15.98 -4.53 -25.89
CA ALA A 98 15.65 -4.74 -24.49
C ALA A 98 15.11 -3.46 -23.84
N ILE A 99 15.68 -2.30 -24.18
CA ILE A 99 15.20 -0.99 -23.72
C ILE A 99 13.78 -0.73 -24.24
N ASP A 100 13.53 -0.96 -25.54
CA ASP A 100 12.18 -0.83 -26.12
C ASP A 100 11.18 -1.80 -25.47
N ASP A 101 11.57 -3.06 -25.28
CA ASP A 101 10.73 -4.09 -24.68
C ASP A 101 10.39 -3.81 -23.20
N ILE A 102 11.35 -3.33 -22.41
CA ILE A 102 11.13 -3.06 -20.98
C ILE A 102 10.34 -1.76 -20.78
N LEU A 103 10.62 -0.73 -21.59
CA LEU A 103 10.11 0.62 -21.34
C LEU A 103 8.92 1.00 -22.26
N ASN A 104 8.87 0.60 -23.52
CA ASN A 104 7.82 1.03 -24.45
C ASN A 104 6.66 0.03 -24.61
N SER A 105 6.75 -1.16 -24.04
CA SER A 105 5.79 -2.25 -24.26
C SER A 105 4.40 -2.05 -23.64
N GLY A 106 4.17 -0.99 -22.86
CA GLY A 106 2.85 -0.72 -22.25
C GLY A 106 2.33 -1.89 -21.40
N ARG A 107 3.26 -2.58 -20.73
CA ARG A 107 3.03 -3.86 -20.05
C ARG A 107 2.01 -3.77 -18.93
N SER A 108 1.23 -4.85 -18.85
CA SER A 108 0.43 -5.18 -17.67
C SER A 108 1.23 -6.12 -16.77
N HIS A 109 1.24 -5.81 -15.49
CA HIS A 109 1.81 -6.61 -14.44
C HIS A 109 0.70 -7.20 -13.58
N HIS A 110 0.87 -8.47 -13.25
CA HIS A 110 -0.06 -9.25 -12.45
C HIS A 110 0.66 -9.69 -11.20
N ALA A 111 0.17 -9.27 -10.04
CA ALA A 111 0.74 -9.63 -8.76
C ALA A 111 -0.33 -10.23 -7.84
N TYR A 112 0.09 -11.18 -7.02
CA TYR A 112 -0.71 -11.85 -6.03
C TYR A 112 -0.17 -11.52 -4.64
N GLU A 113 -1.07 -11.12 -3.75
CA GLU A 113 -0.77 -10.85 -2.35
C GLU A 113 -1.43 -11.92 -1.49
N PHE A 114 -0.65 -12.54 -0.60
CA PHE A 114 -1.17 -13.26 0.56
C PHE A 114 -0.84 -12.44 1.81
N SER A 115 -1.79 -12.35 2.74
CA SER A 115 -1.64 -11.53 3.94
C SER A 115 -2.15 -12.26 5.17
N ALA A 116 -1.41 -12.13 6.27
CA ALA A 116 -1.82 -12.58 7.58
C ALA A 116 -1.44 -11.53 8.62
N SER A 117 -2.28 -11.29 9.62
CA SER A 117 -1.96 -10.43 10.75
C SER A 117 -2.64 -10.87 12.03
N VAL A 118 -2.05 -10.52 13.16
CA VAL A 118 -2.63 -10.71 14.50
C VAL A 118 -2.54 -9.38 15.24
N GLY A 119 -3.61 -9.00 15.91
CA GLY A 119 -3.69 -7.75 16.66
C GLY A 119 -4.28 -7.96 18.05
N TYR A 120 -3.73 -7.24 19.03
CA TYR A 120 -4.27 -7.10 20.37
C TYR A 120 -4.69 -5.64 20.57
N HIS A 121 -5.93 -5.40 21.02
CA HIS A 121 -6.56 -4.08 21.04
C HIS A 121 -7.47 -3.87 22.28
N PRO A 122 -6.91 -3.82 23.50
CA PRO A 122 -7.70 -3.68 24.71
C PRO A 122 -8.31 -2.29 24.85
N THR A 123 -9.29 -2.17 25.75
CA THR A 123 -9.83 -0.87 26.17
C THR A 123 -9.33 -0.51 27.58
N VAL A 124 -8.67 0.62 27.73
CA VAL A 124 -8.14 1.13 29.01
C VAL A 124 -8.64 2.55 29.22
N ASN A 125 -9.52 2.79 30.19
CA ASN A 125 -10.10 4.11 30.47
C ASN A 125 -10.65 4.80 29.20
N GLU A 126 -11.41 4.06 28.38
CA GLU A 126 -11.96 4.47 27.08
C GLU A 126 -10.95 4.65 25.93
N TYR A 127 -9.64 4.70 26.22
CA TYR A 127 -8.61 4.63 25.20
C TYR A 127 -8.52 3.22 24.64
N LYS A 128 -8.19 3.11 23.36
CA LYS A 128 -8.01 1.84 22.66
C LYS A 128 -6.57 1.71 22.17
N PRO A 129 -5.61 1.42 23.06
CA PRO A 129 -4.26 1.05 22.63
C PRO A 129 -4.32 -0.26 21.84
N TYR A 130 -3.38 -0.43 20.93
CA TYR A 130 -3.27 -1.66 20.16
C TYR A 130 -1.84 -1.94 19.73
N ILE A 131 -1.59 -3.20 19.44
CA ILE A 131 -0.41 -3.67 18.71
C ILE A 131 -0.87 -4.67 17.66
N ARG A 132 -0.31 -4.60 16.45
CA ARG A 132 -0.59 -5.51 15.35
C ARG A 132 0.69 -5.90 14.64
N ALA A 133 0.93 -7.20 14.56
CA ALA A 133 1.96 -7.77 13.71
C ALA A 133 1.31 -8.34 12.45
N GLY A 134 1.90 -8.12 11.29
CA GLY A 134 1.39 -8.63 10.03
C GLY A 134 2.50 -8.97 9.06
N VAL A 135 2.21 -9.92 8.18
CA VAL A 135 3.06 -10.34 7.08
C VAL A 135 2.26 -10.28 5.79
N LYS A 136 2.90 -9.82 4.72
CA LYS A 136 2.38 -9.84 3.36
C LYS A 136 3.42 -10.45 2.45
N HIS A 137 3.01 -11.45 1.68
CA HIS A 137 3.82 -12.07 0.65
C HIS A 137 3.28 -11.62 -0.71
N PHE A 138 4.15 -11.10 -1.56
CA PHE A 138 3.87 -10.69 -2.92
C PHE A 138 4.60 -11.61 -3.88
N SER A 139 3.90 -12.03 -4.93
CA SER A 139 4.46 -12.72 -6.08
C SER A 139 3.98 -12.02 -7.33
N ALA A 140 4.87 -11.63 -8.23
CA ALA A 140 4.49 -11.07 -9.52
C ALA A 140 5.30 -11.70 -10.64
N ASN A 141 4.62 -11.98 -11.75
CA ASN A 141 5.25 -12.56 -12.93
C ASN A 141 5.46 -11.45 -13.95
N VAL A 142 6.68 -11.38 -14.50
CA VAL A 142 7.04 -10.43 -15.56
C VAL A 142 7.22 -11.23 -16.84
N ASP A 143 6.22 -11.15 -17.73
CA ASP A 143 6.26 -11.83 -19.03
C ASP A 143 7.07 -11.01 -20.04
N SER A 144 8.39 -11.27 -20.06
CA SER A 144 9.35 -10.61 -20.95
C SER A 144 10.53 -11.52 -21.27
N GLU A 145 10.88 -11.61 -22.56
CA GLU A 145 12.08 -12.30 -23.02
C GLU A 145 13.38 -11.56 -22.68
N TYR A 146 13.30 -10.29 -22.27
CA TYR A 146 14.44 -9.42 -21.94
C TYR A 146 14.48 -9.01 -20.46
N ALA A 147 13.50 -9.42 -19.64
CA ALA A 147 13.56 -9.17 -18.22
C ALA A 147 14.60 -10.09 -17.58
N ALA A 148 15.52 -9.50 -16.81
CA ALA A 148 16.49 -10.25 -16.02
C ALA A 148 15.85 -11.08 -14.88
N VAL A 149 14.58 -10.80 -14.55
CA VAL A 149 13.81 -11.45 -13.49
C VAL A 149 12.44 -11.83 -14.05
N SER A 150 12.16 -13.13 -14.12
CA SER A 150 10.87 -13.67 -14.62
C SER A 150 9.80 -13.73 -13.53
N ASP A 151 10.20 -14.01 -12.28
CA ASP A 151 9.34 -14.09 -11.11
C ASP A 151 9.93 -13.20 -10.01
N THR A 152 9.14 -12.27 -9.52
CA THR A 152 9.52 -11.44 -8.37
C THR A 152 8.76 -11.88 -7.13
N THR A 153 9.47 -12.03 -6.02
CA THR A 153 8.91 -12.38 -4.72
C THR A 153 9.35 -11.37 -3.68
N SER A 154 8.42 -10.95 -2.83
CA SER A 154 8.74 -10.00 -1.76
C SER A 154 7.91 -10.29 -0.53
N VAL A 155 8.52 -10.11 0.63
CA VAL A 155 7.84 -10.23 1.91
C VAL A 155 7.93 -8.90 2.64
N ILE A 156 6.78 -8.38 3.05
CA ILE A 156 6.68 -7.23 3.95
C ILE A 156 6.20 -7.73 5.30
N THR A 157 7.00 -7.52 6.33
CA THR A 157 6.55 -7.69 7.72
C THR A 157 6.31 -6.32 8.33
N LYS A 158 5.22 -6.14 9.06
CA LYS A 158 4.87 -4.88 9.71
C LYS A 158 4.53 -5.11 11.18
N LEU A 159 5.14 -4.33 12.05
CA LEU A 159 4.74 -4.21 13.44
C LEU A 159 4.20 -2.79 13.66
N LYS A 160 2.92 -2.65 13.98
CA LYS A 160 2.27 -1.35 14.26
C LYS A 160 1.78 -1.34 15.70
N ALA A 161 2.10 -0.29 16.44
CA ALA A 161 1.51 -0.02 17.74
C ALA A 161 0.89 1.38 17.72
N GLY A 162 -0.19 1.57 18.45
CA GLY A 162 -0.84 2.86 18.51
C GLY A 162 -1.90 2.94 19.59
N VAL A 163 -2.54 4.10 19.67
CA VAL A 163 -3.65 4.35 20.58
C VAL A 163 -4.67 5.23 19.89
N LEU A 164 -5.93 4.78 19.91
CA LEU A 164 -7.08 5.60 19.54
C LEU A 164 -7.67 6.24 20.80
N THR A 165 -7.83 7.55 20.79
CA THR A 165 -8.42 8.29 21.91
C THR A 165 -9.94 8.08 21.99
N PRO A 166 -10.55 8.33 23.16
CA PRO A 166 -11.98 8.66 23.21
C PRO A 166 -12.27 9.91 22.36
N ALA A 167 -13.55 10.24 22.20
CA ALA A 167 -13.95 11.46 21.50
C ALA A 167 -13.37 12.69 22.23
N LEU A 168 -12.52 13.46 21.55
CA LEU A 168 -11.85 14.62 22.14
C LEU A 168 -12.70 15.87 22.03
N THR A 169 -13.46 15.98 20.94
CA THR A 169 -14.36 17.09 20.67
C THR A 169 -15.42 16.66 19.65
N THR A 170 -16.33 17.57 19.31
CA THR A 170 -17.28 17.38 18.23
C THR A 170 -17.13 18.45 17.16
N ILE A 171 -17.21 18.05 15.89
CA ILE A 171 -17.25 18.96 14.74
C ILE A 171 -18.59 18.74 14.07
N TYR A 172 -19.43 19.77 13.99
CA TYR A 172 -20.82 19.64 13.50
C TYR A 172 -21.61 18.51 14.16
N GLY A 173 -21.41 18.29 15.47
CA GLY A 173 -22.10 17.25 16.25
C GLY A 173 -21.49 15.85 16.14
N LEU A 174 -20.39 15.68 15.40
CA LEU A 174 -19.76 14.37 15.19
C LEU A 174 -18.54 14.20 16.07
N PRO A 175 -18.38 13.05 16.72
CA PRO A 175 -17.20 12.79 17.54
C PRO A 175 -15.95 12.76 16.68
N LEU A 176 -14.98 13.61 17.04
CA LEU A 176 -13.61 13.57 16.54
C LEU A 176 -12.76 12.75 17.51
N LYS A 177 -12.07 11.73 16.99
CA LYS A 177 -11.07 10.94 17.72
C LYS A 177 -9.72 11.08 17.03
N LEU A 178 -8.63 10.90 17.78
CA LEU A 178 -7.29 10.86 17.23
C LEU A 178 -6.67 9.48 17.44
N GLU A 179 -6.00 8.99 16.42
CA GLU A 179 -5.07 7.86 16.52
C GLU A 179 -3.65 8.42 16.52
N PHE A 180 -2.80 7.93 17.42
CA PHE A 180 -1.36 8.10 17.35
C PHE A 180 -0.73 6.73 17.17
N TYR A 181 0.20 6.59 16.23
CA TYR A 181 0.82 5.30 15.97
C TYR A 181 2.27 5.41 15.54
N ALA A 182 2.97 4.31 15.76
CA ALA A 182 4.29 4.02 15.22
C ALA A 182 4.24 2.65 14.54
N SER A 183 5.01 2.48 13.47
CA SER A 183 5.23 1.16 12.89
C SER A 183 6.61 1.00 12.30
N GLU A 184 7.13 -0.20 12.45
CA GLU A 184 8.33 -0.67 11.78
C GLU A 184 7.93 -1.63 10.66
N ILE A 185 8.52 -1.45 9.49
CA ILE A 185 8.25 -2.24 8.30
C ILE A 185 9.58 -2.86 7.88
N PHE A 186 9.62 -4.19 7.82
CA PHE A 186 10.76 -4.96 7.33
C PHE A 186 10.48 -5.45 5.91
N LEU A 187 11.48 -5.33 5.05
CA LEU A 187 11.45 -5.71 3.65
C LEU A 187 12.36 -6.92 3.41
N SER A 188 11.94 -7.80 2.51
CA SER A 188 12.74 -8.94 2.06
C SER A 188 12.39 -9.28 0.61
N GLY A 189 13.32 -9.94 -0.08
CA GLY A 189 13.21 -10.25 -1.50
C GLY A 189 13.39 -9.01 -2.37
N ASP A 190 12.81 -9.00 -3.56
CA ASP A 190 13.12 -7.99 -4.58
C ASP A 190 12.78 -6.55 -4.14
N MET A 191 11.79 -6.37 -3.27
CA MET A 191 11.44 -5.04 -2.77
C MET A 191 12.50 -4.45 -1.83
N LYS A 192 13.22 -5.28 -1.07
CA LYS A 192 14.39 -4.82 -0.32
C LYS A 192 15.47 -4.32 -1.28
N ASP A 193 15.74 -5.09 -2.34
CA ASP A 193 16.80 -4.78 -3.29
C ASP A 193 16.47 -3.50 -4.08
N VAL A 194 15.22 -3.33 -4.50
CA VAL A 194 14.76 -2.13 -5.24
C VAL A 194 14.70 -0.89 -4.36
N MET A 195 14.29 -1.02 -3.10
CA MET A 195 14.25 0.12 -2.17
C MET A 195 15.59 0.39 -1.49
N GLU A 196 16.58 -0.48 -1.72
CA GLU A 196 17.90 -0.47 -1.10
C GLU A 196 17.84 -0.31 0.43
N THR A 197 16.82 -0.87 1.10
CA THR A 197 16.65 -0.77 2.55
C THR A 197 16.12 -2.06 3.13
N ASP A 198 16.59 -2.42 4.32
CA ASP A 198 16.11 -3.58 5.07
C ASP A 198 14.79 -3.30 5.79
N ASP A 199 14.66 -2.08 6.29
CA ASP A 199 13.48 -1.64 7.02
C ASP A 199 13.25 -0.13 6.86
N PHE A 200 12.09 0.31 7.31
CA PHE A 200 11.79 1.70 7.52
C PHE A 200 10.74 1.87 8.61
N PHE A 201 10.75 3.04 9.22
CA PHE A 201 9.89 3.42 10.32
C PHE A 201 8.85 4.44 9.88
N VAL A 202 7.65 4.35 10.44
CA VAL A 202 6.54 5.30 10.21
C VAL A 202 5.98 5.75 11.55
N VAL A 203 5.86 7.06 11.74
CA VAL A 203 5.08 7.64 12.85
C VAL A 203 4.04 8.56 12.28
N GLY A 204 2.82 8.44 12.78
CA GLY A 204 1.72 9.23 12.28
C GLY A 204 0.63 9.47 13.30
N THR A 205 -0.28 10.33 12.88
CA THR A 205 -1.55 10.55 13.54
C THR A 205 -2.67 10.54 12.52
N THR A 206 -3.80 9.94 12.90
CA THR A 206 -5.00 9.93 12.10
C THR A 206 -6.12 10.63 12.84
N ALA A 207 -6.77 11.60 12.21
CA ALA A 207 -8.01 12.18 12.68
C ALA A 207 -9.18 11.33 12.15
N HIS A 208 -10.00 10.81 13.06
CA HIS A 208 -11.20 10.04 12.75
C HIS A 208 -12.42 10.91 13.05
N LEU A 209 -13.17 11.24 12.01
CA LEU A 209 -14.44 11.94 12.13
C LEU A 209 -15.55 10.99 11.70
N ALA A 210 -16.47 10.68 12.63
CA ALA A 210 -17.67 9.94 12.27
C ALA A 210 -18.44 10.70 11.18
N SER A 211 -19.08 9.98 10.26
CA SER A 211 -19.84 10.63 9.18
C SER A 211 -21.21 11.12 9.69
N PRO A 212 -21.61 12.38 9.45
CA PRO A 212 -22.98 12.86 9.69
C PRO A 212 -23.88 12.57 8.49
N LEU A 213 -23.29 12.24 7.34
CA LEU A 213 -23.97 12.34 6.07
C LEU A 213 -24.97 11.20 6.00
N GLU A 214 -26.22 11.54 5.66
CA GLU A 214 -27.33 10.66 5.24
C GLU A 214 -26.99 9.87 3.95
N ILE A 215 -25.74 9.47 3.81
CA ILE A 215 -25.15 8.63 2.79
C ILE A 215 -24.90 7.32 3.53
N GLU A 216 -25.92 6.44 3.57
CA GLU A 216 -25.98 5.19 4.37
C GLU A 216 -24.76 4.25 4.25
N TRP A 217 -23.87 4.53 3.31
CA TRP A 217 -22.74 3.72 2.92
C TRP A 217 -21.38 4.28 3.38
N ILE A 218 -21.30 5.46 4.01
CA ILE A 218 -20.03 5.97 4.58
C ILE A 218 -20.16 6.19 6.08
N ASN A 219 -19.45 5.38 6.86
CA ASN A 219 -19.48 5.35 8.32
C ASN A 219 -18.46 6.32 8.97
N GLU A 220 -17.30 6.52 8.35
CA GLU A 220 -16.21 7.34 8.92
C GLU A 220 -15.35 7.98 7.83
N VAL A 221 -14.91 9.21 8.07
CA VAL A 221 -13.92 9.93 7.27
C VAL A 221 -12.63 10.05 8.09
N THR A 222 -11.49 9.79 7.45
CA THR A 222 -10.17 9.86 8.09
C THR A 222 -9.22 10.77 7.34
N LEU A 223 -8.44 11.54 8.09
CA LEU A 223 -7.29 12.30 7.60
C LEU A 223 -6.06 11.79 8.33
N ASP A 224 -5.13 11.19 7.60
CA ASP A 224 -3.89 10.63 8.12
C ASP A 224 -2.72 11.54 7.75
N VAL A 225 -1.83 11.78 8.71
CA VAL A 225 -0.58 12.50 8.50
C VAL A 225 0.53 11.67 9.13
N ASN A 226 1.51 11.28 8.32
CA ASN A 226 2.63 10.48 8.80
C ASN A 226 3.96 10.88 8.18
N MET A 227 5.02 10.57 8.92
CA MET A 227 6.40 10.66 8.48
C MET A 227 6.94 9.25 8.31
N VAL A 228 7.66 9.03 7.22
CA VAL A 228 8.36 7.80 6.92
C VAL A 228 9.86 8.09 6.94
N ARG A 229 10.64 7.20 7.55
CA ARG A 229 12.09 7.30 7.67
C ARG A 229 12.73 5.94 7.48
N GLY A 230 13.59 5.81 6.48
CA GLY A 230 14.46 4.66 6.24
C GLY A 230 15.86 5.12 5.88
N ASP A 231 16.78 4.18 5.63
CA ASP A 231 18.18 4.51 5.38
C ASP A 231 18.38 5.33 4.10
N ASN A 232 17.57 5.07 3.07
CA ASN A 232 17.71 5.66 1.75
C ASN A 232 16.51 6.51 1.30
N PHE A 233 15.48 6.65 2.13
CA PHE A 233 14.36 7.55 1.83
C PHE A 233 13.69 8.09 3.09
N ASP A 234 13.37 9.37 3.03
CA ASP A 234 12.54 10.06 4.00
C ASP A 234 11.31 10.63 3.27
N GLY A 235 10.16 10.63 3.95
CA GLY A 235 8.92 11.06 3.33
C GLY A 235 7.93 11.62 4.33
N PHE A 236 7.06 12.48 3.81
CA PHE A 236 5.87 12.92 4.49
C PHE A 236 4.67 12.50 3.66
N ASN A 237 3.68 11.88 4.30
CA ASN A 237 2.46 11.43 3.66
C ASN A 237 1.25 12.09 4.30
N VAL A 238 0.31 12.50 3.44
CA VAL A 238 -1.03 12.91 3.84
C VAL A 238 -2.01 11.98 3.13
N GLY A 239 -2.80 11.26 3.92
CA GLY A 239 -3.78 10.31 3.45
C GLY A 239 -5.20 10.77 3.76
N PHE A 240 -6.14 10.47 2.86
CA PHE A 240 -7.57 10.62 3.10
C PHE A 240 -8.24 9.27 2.92
N GLY A 241 -9.09 8.87 3.87
CA GLY A 241 -9.73 7.56 3.87
C GLY A 241 -11.22 7.64 4.15
N LEU A 242 -11.97 6.70 3.56
CA LEU A 242 -13.40 6.50 3.78
C LEU A 242 -13.63 5.08 4.28
N ARG A 243 -14.42 4.93 5.35
CA ARG A 243 -14.89 3.64 5.83
C ARG A 243 -16.35 3.47 5.44
N PHE A 244 -16.66 2.34 4.81
CA PHE A 244 -18.00 1.95 4.36
C PHE A 244 -18.61 0.87 5.26
#